data_AF-A0A4P7PVA3-F1
#
_entry.id   AF-A0A4P7PVA3-F1
#
_cell.length_a   1.000
_cell.length_b   1.000
_cell.length_c   1.000
_cell.angle_alpha   90.00
_cell.angle_beta   90.00
_cell.angle_gamma   90.00
#
_symmetry.space_group_name_H-M   'P 1'
#
loop_
_entity.id
_entity.type
_entity.pdbx_description
1 polymer ?
#
loop_
_entity_poly.entity_id
_entity_poly.type
_entity_poly.pdbx_seq_one_letter_code
_entity_poly.pdbx_strand_id
1 'polypeptide(L)'
;MKYLTPINRYFHILFLFGVIHSTINAQTSNKYYLADDIENLIYSNPDQALKIAQYLLSKTNTSDSNKSRINYLISKAYIVKGDYSSALNFLYEEKNYRDYLTEEQKINIDISKIALLRNLTLDKQSKKILEKLESTVVSDDKLKLYLEVAIAIEKSKFLLDESKLQEKIEELKKEEPTVAKITKDFKDIALNYNIALGQLYLKQKNLALAQKQFELAMSNLNQQNVENVYAKIDVLNGLASVHFLKKEYGEAITLSKEAMSYVERIGNLFSQIKVNQLQSEIYLATNDVANYKLINSKFFELQSEAEGQEQEAINTSFNLISDEYADGYSDEKSKYIKIIYIVSGLFLIVILISFFFWQKIAANKKRLVEIINYIEITRSNLMTSFSITDKKLEKSEPKKHVILKETEEHILNKLKRFESSKRFINKDISLAVLAGQLDSNTKYLSEIINTHYNVNFNTYINKLRVNYIIEKLKTDPNFINYKISYLAENCGFSSHSSFATVFKTITGISPVKFIELLNQEKENNLLE
;
A
#
# COMPACT_ATOMS: atom_id res chain seq x y z
N MET A 1 71.88 -11.91 8.06
CA MET A 1 70.55 -12.56 8.14
C MET A 1 69.51 -11.47 7.88
N LYS A 2 68.97 -11.43 6.66
CA LYS A 2 67.89 -10.52 6.22
C LYS A 2 66.55 -11.16 6.57
N TYR A 3 65.63 -10.43 7.21
CA TYR A 3 64.19 -10.57 6.95
C TYR A 3 63.48 -9.23 7.19
N LEU A 4 63.01 -8.67 6.07
CA LEU A 4 62.01 -7.61 5.96
C LEU A 4 60.62 -8.25 6.04
N THR A 5 59.66 -7.61 6.72
CA THR A 5 58.23 -7.60 6.34
C THR A 5 57.49 -6.42 6.98
N PRO A 6 56.36 -5.96 6.40
CA PRO A 6 56.07 -4.53 6.27
C PRO A 6 54.86 -4.09 7.11
N ILE A 7 54.98 -2.97 7.83
CA ILE A 7 53.84 -2.26 8.41
C ILE A 7 53.98 -0.79 8.04
N ASN A 8 53.70 -0.46 6.78
CA ASN A 8 53.66 0.93 6.32
C ASN A 8 52.58 1.18 5.24
N ARG A 9 51.37 0.64 5.44
CA ARG A 9 50.22 0.89 4.55
C ARG A 9 48.92 1.35 5.22
N TYR A 10 48.88 1.47 6.56
CA TYR A 10 47.66 1.93 7.24
C TYR A 10 47.69 3.40 7.69
N PHE A 11 48.85 4.07 7.67
CA PHE A 11 48.96 5.45 8.14
C PHE A 11 48.64 6.52 7.09
N HIS A 12 48.49 6.15 5.81
CA HIS A 12 48.06 7.09 4.75
C HIS A 12 46.57 6.97 4.38
N ILE A 13 45.81 6.04 4.95
CA ILE A 13 44.36 5.92 4.69
C ILE A 13 43.53 6.71 5.72
N LEU A 14 44.07 6.98 6.92
CA LEU A 14 43.38 7.75 7.96
C LEU A 14 43.45 9.28 7.76
N PHE A 15 44.38 9.79 6.95
CA PHE A 15 44.46 11.22 6.63
C PHE A 15 43.56 11.63 5.44
N LEU A 16 43.08 10.66 4.65
CA LEU A 16 42.16 10.91 3.53
C LEU A 16 40.69 10.95 3.97
N PHE A 17 40.32 10.34 5.10
CA PHE A 17 38.96 10.44 5.66
C PHE A 17 38.73 11.68 6.52
N GLY A 18 39.80 12.28 7.07
CA GLY A 18 39.71 13.52 7.87
C GLY A 18 39.49 14.79 7.06
N VAL A 19 39.91 14.82 5.78
CA VAL A 19 39.72 15.99 4.90
C VAL A 19 38.35 15.95 4.20
N ILE A 20 37.77 14.76 3.99
CA ILE A 20 36.44 14.63 3.37
C ILE A 20 35.30 14.98 4.35
N HIS A 21 35.47 14.73 5.66
CA HIS A 21 34.47 15.11 6.66
C HIS A 21 34.44 16.62 6.97
N SER A 22 35.58 17.32 6.86
CA SER A 22 35.63 18.77 7.07
C SER A 22 35.12 19.54 5.86
N THR A 23 35.32 19.07 4.62
CA THR A 23 34.74 19.71 3.44
C THR A 23 33.24 19.49 3.32
N ILE A 24 32.71 18.33 3.72
CA ILE A 24 31.27 18.07 3.69
C ILE A 24 30.57 18.93 4.76
N ASN A 25 31.09 18.99 5.99
CA ASN A 25 30.52 19.84 7.04
C ASN A 25 30.68 21.35 6.77
N ALA A 26 31.78 21.79 6.16
CA ALA A 26 31.93 23.19 5.76
C ALA A 26 30.99 23.57 4.60
N GLN A 27 30.71 22.65 3.67
CA GLN A 27 29.77 22.88 2.56
C GLN A 27 28.29 22.77 2.97
N THR A 28 27.93 21.88 3.90
CA THR A 28 26.56 21.82 4.45
C THR A 28 26.30 23.01 5.36
N SER A 29 27.26 23.38 6.22
CA SER A 29 27.19 24.56 7.09
C SER A 29 26.98 25.85 6.28
N ASN A 30 27.77 26.10 5.23
CA ASN A 30 27.61 27.28 4.38
C ASN A 30 26.23 27.37 3.69
N LYS A 31 25.58 26.24 3.35
CA LYS A 31 24.26 26.24 2.70
C LYS A 31 23.13 26.68 3.64
N TYR A 32 23.22 26.37 4.94
CA TYR A 32 22.24 26.82 5.93
C TYR A 32 22.34 28.33 6.17
N TYR A 33 23.56 28.88 6.28
CA TYR A 33 23.76 30.32 6.43
C TYR A 33 23.18 31.14 5.26
N LEU A 34 23.32 30.66 4.02
CA LEU A 34 22.79 31.34 2.83
C LEU A 34 21.25 31.28 2.72
N ALA A 35 20.58 30.30 3.34
CA ALA A 35 19.11 30.25 3.38
C ALA A 35 18.54 31.25 4.41
N ASP A 36 19.21 31.39 5.55
CA ASP A 36 18.85 32.38 6.55
C ASP A 36 19.13 33.82 6.04
N ASP A 37 20.17 34.00 5.22
CA ASP A 37 20.42 35.26 4.50
C ASP A 37 19.26 35.62 3.57
N ILE A 38 18.69 34.64 2.85
CA ILE A 38 17.49 34.87 2.01
C ILE A 38 16.33 35.31 2.90
N GLU A 39 16.05 34.60 3.99
CA GLU A 39 14.96 34.94 4.92
C GLU A 39 15.06 36.37 5.47
N ASN A 40 16.27 36.81 5.79
CA ASN A 40 16.53 38.17 6.28
C ASN A 40 16.35 39.26 5.21
N LEU A 41 16.49 38.90 3.93
CA LEU A 41 16.43 39.83 2.81
C LEU A 41 15.08 39.87 2.11
N ILE A 42 14.24 38.83 2.18
CA ILE A 42 12.97 38.74 1.43
C ILE A 42 12.12 40.00 1.58
N TYR A 43 11.94 40.47 2.81
CA TYR A 43 11.03 41.58 3.11
C TYR A 43 11.66 42.96 3.00
N SER A 44 12.96 43.06 2.70
CA SER A 44 13.71 44.33 2.65
C SER A 44 14.44 44.57 1.32
N ASN A 45 14.96 43.51 0.70
CA ASN A 45 15.64 43.49 -0.58
C ASN A 45 15.33 42.18 -1.34
N PRO A 46 14.10 42.03 -1.87
CA PRO A 46 13.67 40.79 -2.52
C PRO A 46 14.49 40.44 -3.77
N ASP A 47 15.03 41.44 -4.49
CA ASP A 47 15.89 41.20 -5.66
C ASP A 47 17.19 40.49 -5.30
N GLN A 48 17.82 40.92 -4.21
CA GLN A 48 19.02 40.24 -3.70
C GLN A 48 18.68 38.84 -3.18
N ALA A 49 17.56 38.70 -2.46
CA ALA A 49 17.07 37.40 -2.00
C ALA A 49 16.88 36.41 -3.17
N LEU A 50 16.23 36.85 -4.26
CA LEU A 50 16.02 36.06 -5.47
C LEU A 50 17.34 35.68 -6.15
N LYS A 51 18.30 36.61 -6.27
CA LYS A 51 19.63 36.32 -6.84
C LYS A 51 20.37 35.24 -6.03
N ILE A 52 20.35 35.32 -4.70
CA ILE A 52 20.96 34.32 -3.83
C ILE A 52 20.24 32.97 -3.99
N ALA A 53 18.91 32.97 -3.97
CA ALA A 53 18.10 31.76 -4.11
C ALA A 53 18.34 31.04 -5.45
N GLN A 54 18.34 31.78 -6.57
CA GLN A 54 18.62 31.24 -7.90
C GLN A 54 20.05 30.67 -7.98
N TYR A 55 21.03 31.36 -7.39
CA TYR A 55 22.40 30.83 -7.30
C TYR A 55 22.45 29.51 -6.51
N LEU A 56 21.71 29.39 -5.40
CA LEU A 56 21.64 28.14 -4.63
C LEU A 56 20.97 27.00 -5.41
N LEU A 57 19.90 27.28 -6.17
CA LEU A 57 19.24 26.29 -7.04
C LEU A 57 20.14 25.82 -8.19
N SER A 58 20.96 26.71 -8.75
CA SER A 58 21.87 26.37 -9.85
C SER A 58 22.97 25.36 -9.48
N LYS A 59 23.21 25.13 -8.18
CA LYS A 59 24.22 24.19 -7.71
C LYS A 59 23.75 22.74 -7.88
N THR A 60 24.54 21.93 -8.58
CA THR A 60 24.24 20.53 -8.96
C THR A 60 23.96 19.59 -7.78
N ASN A 61 24.35 19.94 -6.55
CA ASN A 61 24.25 19.09 -5.36
C ASN A 61 23.23 19.63 -4.33
N THR A 62 22.22 20.37 -4.74
CA THR A 62 21.16 20.82 -3.83
C THR A 62 20.19 19.67 -3.57
N SER A 63 20.08 19.23 -2.31
CA SER A 63 19.15 18.15 -1.92
C SER A 63 17.71 18.58 -2.11
N ASP A 64 16.79 17.64 -2.28
CA ASP A 64 15.37 17.96 -2.53
C ASP A 64 14.72 18.72 -1.36
N SER A 65 15.16 18.46 -0.12
CA SER A 65 14.77 19.26 1.05
C SER A 65 15.33 20.69 1.05
N ASN A 66 16.51 20.92 0.47
CA ASN A 66 17.00 22.30 0.30
C ASN A 66 16.29 22.99 -0.86
N LYS A 67 16.04 22.28 -1.97
CA LYS A 67 15.24 22.81 -3.08
C LYS A 67 13.85 23.22 -2.60
N SER A 68 13.20 22.39 -1.78
CA SER A 68 11.87 22.69 -1.26
C SER A 68 11.84 23.98 -0.45
N ARG A 69 12.78 24.13 0.49
CA ARG A 69 12.91 25.35 1.28
C ARG A 69 13.23 26.56 0.40
N ILE A 70 14.17 26.44 -0.53
CA ILE A 70 14.56 27.56 -1.42
C ILE A 70 13.38 27.99 -2.30
N ASN A 71 12.64 27.06 -2.90
CA ASN A 71 11.46 27.39 -3.70
C ASN A 71 10.38 28.10 -2.89
N TYR A 72 10.14 27.66 -1.63
CA TYR A 72 9.24 28.37 -0.72
C TYR A 72 9.73 29.80 -0.43
N LEU A 73 11.02 30.01 -0.22
CA LEU A 73 11.59 31.35 -0.02
C LEU A 73 11.51 32.22 -1.28
N ILE A 74 11.70 31.64 -2.47
CA ILE A 74 11.52 32.32 -3.75
C ILE A 74 10.08 32.79 -3.92
N SER A 75 9.09 31.96 -3.59
CA SER A 75 7.70 32.36 -3.71
C SER A 75 7.37 33.56 -2.82
N LYS A 76 7.87 33.59 -1.59
CA LYS A 76 7.74 34.75 -0.70
C LYS A 76 8.40 36.01 -1.27
N ALA A 77 9.58 35.90 -1.87
CA ALA A 77 10.24 37.04 -2.50
C ALA A 77 9.41 37.60 -3.68
N TYR A 78 8.85 36.73 -4.52
CA TYR A 78 7.97 37.17 -5.61
C TYR A 78 6.66 37.80 -5.10
N ILE A 79 6.07 37.30 -4.00
CA ILE A 79 4.93 37.96 -3.33
C ILE A 79 5.30 39.38 -2.93
N VAL A 80 6.46 39.57 -2.29
CA VAL A 80 6.94 40.90 -1.88
C VAL A 80 7.19 41.81 -3.08
N LYS A 81 7.65 41.28 -4.22
CA LYS A 81 7.78 42.03 -5.48
C LYS A 81 6.45 42.31 -6.18
N GLY A 82 5.37 41.63 -5.81
CA GLY A 82 4.10 41.73 -6.53
C GLY A 82 4.05 40.92 -7.82
N ASP A 83 5.02 40.06 -8.11
CA ASP A 83 4.95 39.15 -9.25
C ASP A 83 4.15 37.89 -8.84
N TYR A 84 2.82 38.00 -8.96
CA TYR A 84 1.92 36.94 -8.52
C TYR A 84 1.99 35.70 -9.41
N SER A 85 2.26 35.85 -10.72
CA SER A 85 2.42 34.72 -11.65
C SER A 85 3.59 33.83 -11.23
N SER A 86 4.78 34.42 -11.03
CA SER A 86 5.95 33.70 -10.55
C SER A 86 5.75 33.13 -9.15
N ALA A 87 5.18 33.91 -8.22
CA ALA A 87 4.89 33.43 -6.87
C ALA A 87 4.01 32.17 -6.87
N LEU A 88 2.94 32.16 -7.68
CA LEU A 88 2.04 31.01 -7.81
C LEU A 88 2.77 29.79 -8.35
N ASN A 89 3.59 29.92 -9.41
CA ASN A 89 4.36 28.80 -9.93
C ASN A 89 5.18 28.12 -8.83
N PHE A 90 5.95 28.88 -8.04
CA PHE A 90 6.74 28.32 -6.93
C PHE A 90 5.89 27.78 -5.76
N LEU A 91 4.73 28.38 -5.47
CA LEU A 91 3.80 27.87 -4.45
C LEU A 91 3.18 26.52 -4.85
N TYR A 92 2.89 26.32 -6.14
CA TYR A 92 2.30 25.06 -6.63
C TYR A 92 3.34 24.00 -6.99
N GLU A 93 4.60 24.37 -7.24
CA GLU A 93 5.72 23.43 -7.37
C GLU A 93 5.93 22.57 -6.10
N GLU A 94 5.42 23.00 -4.94
CA GLU A 94 5.55 22.25 -3.69
C GLU A 94 5.06 20.81 -3.78
N LYS A 95 4.11 20.49 -4.67
CA LYS A 95 3.57 19.14 -4.83
C LYS A 95 4.67 18.09 -5.08
N ASN A 96 5.80 18.52 -5.66
CA ASN A 96 6.94 17.66 -5.95
C ASN A 96 7.83 17.38 -4.73
N TYR A 97 7.71 18.18 -3.67
CA TYR A 97 8.62 18.15 -2.52
C TYR A 97 7.95 18.46 -1.18
N ARG A 98 6.61 18.35 -1.11
CA ARG A 98 5.80 18.74 0.05
C ARG A 98 6.18 17.93 1.30
N ASP A 99 6.62 16.69 1.12
CA ASP A 99 7.06 15.80 2.20
C ASP A 99 8.33 16.30 2.91
N TYR A 100 9.14 17.14 2.25
CA TYR A 100 10.35 17.73 2.83
C TYR A 100 10.11 19.05 3.55
N LEU A 101 8.89 19.59 3.50
CA LEU A 101 8.53 20.84 4.15
C LEU A 101 8.09 20.59 5.60
N THR A 102 8.37 21.54 6.48
CA THR A 102 7.81 21.53 7.84
C THR A 102 6.30 21.77 7.78
N GLU A 103 5.57 21.34 8.81
CA GLU A 103 4.12 21.62 8.91
C GLU A 103 3.83 23.13 8.86
N GLU A 104 4.67 23.95 9.50
CA GLU A 104 4.57 25.40 9.45
C GLU A 104 4.74 25.95 8.02
N GLN A 105 5.71 25.42 7.26
CA GLN A 105 5.93 25.84 5.86
C GLN A 105 4.74 25.46 4.99
N LYS A 106 4.17 24.26 5.15
CA LYS A 106 2.97 23.82 4.42
C LYS A 106 1.79 24.76 4.69
N ILE A 107 1.55 25.10 5.95
CA ILE A 107 0.49 26.04 6.35
C ILE A 107 0.73 27.42 5.72
N ASN A 108 1.95 27.96 5.80
CA ASN A 108 2.30 29.25 5.22
C ASN A 108 2.14 29.28 3.69
N ILE A 109 2.45 28.19 3.00
CA ILE A 109 2.23 28.07 1.55
C ILE A 109 0.74 28.12 1.24
N ASP A 110 -0.09 27.36 1.95
CA ASP A 110 -1.54 27.36 1.73
C ASP A 110 -2.15 28.74 2.06
N ILE A 111 -1.70 29.43 3.12
CA ILE A 111 -2.08 30.82 3.43
C ILE A 111 -1.68 31.77 2.30
N SER A 112 -0.46 31.63 1.76
CA SER A 112 0.03 32.46 0.66
C SER A 112 -0.81 32.25 -0.62
N LYS A 113 -1.18 30.99 -0.92
CA LYS A 113 -2.11 30.68 -2.02
C LYS A 113 -3.48 31.32 -1.80
N ILE A 114 -4.05 31.21 -0.60
CA ILE A 114 -5.32 31.85 -0.24
C ILE A 114 -5.26 33.35 -0.48
N ALA A 115 -4.21 34.01 0.01
CA ALA A 115 -4.03 35.45 -0.10
C ALA A 115 -3.87 35.92 -1.55
N LEU A 116 -3.05 35.24 -2.36
CA LEU A 116 -2.86 35.56 -3.78
C LEU A 116 -4.13 35.35 -4.59
N LEU A 117 -4.80 34.21 -4.43
CA LEU A 117 -6.05 33.92 -5.13
C LEU A 117 -7.14 34.94 -4.78
N ARG A 118 -7.23 35.34 -3.50
CA ARG A 118 -8.14 36.40 -3.06
C ARG A 118 -7.80 37.75 -3.69
N ASN A 119 -6.52 38.13 -3.75
CA ASN A 119 -6.09 39.37 -4.39
C ASN A 119 -6.40 39.36 -5.90
N LEU A 120 -6.38 38.18 -6.55
CA LEU A 120 -6.74 37.99 -7.95
C LEU A 120 -8.25 37.80 -8.18
N THR A 121 -9.10 38.08 -7.18
CA THR A 121 -10.56 37.90 -7.24
C THR A 121 -11.05 36.46 -7.47
N LEU A 122 -10.17 35.47 -7.27
CA LEU A 122 -10.46 34.04 -7.35
C LEU A 122 -10.98 33.48 -6.01
N ASP A 123 -12.01 34.13 -5.46
CA ASP A 123 -12.55 33.87 -4.12
C ASP A 123 -13.01 32.43 -3.93
N LYS A 124 -13.56 31.80 -4.97
CA LYS A 124 -14.03 30.40 -4.90
C LYS A 124 -12.87 29.45 -4.68
N GLN A 125 -11.78 29.63 -5.41
CA GLN A 125 -10.57 28.82 -5.33
C GLN A 125 -9.86 29.07 -3.99
N SER A 126 -9.75 30.33 -3.57
CA SER A 126 -9.20 30.72 -2.27
C SER A 126 -9.96 30.06 -1.10
N LYS A 127 -11.29 30.13 -1.09
CA LYS A 127 -12.14 29.50 -0.06
C LYS A 127 -11.98 27.99 -0.01
N LYS A 128 -11.81 27.31 -1.15
CA LYS A 128 -11.58 25.86 -1.18
C LYS A 128 -10.28 25.48 -0.45
N ILE A 129 -9.20 26.25 -0.63
CA ILE A 129 -7.95 26.01 0.10
C ILE A 129 -8.14 26.31 1.59
N LEU A 130 -8.88 27.37 1.93
CA LEU A 130 -9.20 27.69 3.31
C LEU A 130 -9.98 26.57 4.02
N GLU A 131 -11.00 26.00 3.38
CA GLU A 131 -11.77 24.86 3.91
C GLU A 131 -10.87 23.63 4.14
N LYS A 132 -9.93 23.35 3.23
CA LYS A 132 -8.91 22.30 3.42
C LYS A 132 -8.05 22.62 4.64
N LEU A 133 -7.60 23.87 4.76
CA LEU A 133 -6.75 24.32 5.86
C LEU A 133 -7.46 24.18 7.22
N GLU A 134 -8.74 24.51 7.30
CA GLU A 134 -9.58 24.30 8.50
C GLU A 134 -9.69 22.84 8.94
N SER A 135 -9.67 21.91 7.98
CA SER A 135 -9.71 20.47 8.26
C SER A 135 -8.34 19.86 8.60
N THR A 136 -7.27 20.65 8.55
CA THR A 136 -5.90 20.17 8.79
C THR A 136 -5.69 19.83 10.25
N VAL A 137 -5.24 18.60 10.53
CA VAL A 137 -4.87 18.18 11.88
C VAL A 137 -3.39 18.47 12.12
N VAL A 138 -3.10 19.36 13.06
CA VAL A 138 -1.73 19.72 13.46
C VAL A 138 -1.41 19.11 14.82
N SER A 139 -0.28 18.41 14.92
CA SER A 139 0.14 17.73 16.15
C SER A 139 0.77 18.66 17.19
N ASP A 140 1.41 19.75 16.76
CA ASP A 140 2.03 20.72 17.66
C ASP A 140 1.00 21.74 18.17
N ASP A 141 0.87 21.86 19.49
CA ASP A 141 -0.14 22.72 20.13
C ASP A 141 0.05 24.20 19.79
N LYS A 142 1.30 24.68 19.67
CA LYS A 142 1.55 26.10 19.35
C LYS A 142 1.24 26.38 17.89
N LEU A 143 1.62 25.48 16.99
CA LEU A 143 1.34 25.58 15.57
C LEU A 143 -0.15 25.47 15.28
N LYS A 144 -0.89 24.68 16.07
CA LYS A 144 -2.35 24.64 16.03
C LYS A 144 -2.97 26.01 16.36
N LEU A 145 -2.51 26.66 17.44
CA LEU A 145 -2.97 28.01 17.79
C LEU A 145 -2.60 29.03 16.71
N TYR A 146 -1.40 28.91 16.12
CA TYR A 146 -0.99 29.73 14.97
C TYR A 146 -1.94 29.54 13.78
N LEU A 147 -2.28 28.30 13.44
CA LEU A 147 -3.20 27.96 12.36
C LEU A 147 -4.59 28.57 12.59
N GLU A 148 -5.13 28.46 13.80
CA GLU A 148 -6.43 29.03 14.19
C GLU A 148 -6.46 30.55 13.95
N VAL A 149 -5.45 31.27 14.45
CA VAL A 149 -5.33 32.73 14.27
C VAL A 149 -5.15 33.09 12.80
N ALA A 150 -4.30 32.38 12.07
CA ALA A 150 -4.04 32.64 10.66
C ALA A 150 -5.31 32.47 9.80
N ILE A 151 -6.10 31.42 10.07
CA ILE A 151 -7.40 31.20 9.44
C ILE A 151 -8.36 32.34 9.78
N ALA A 152 -8.43 32.77 11.04
CA ALA A 152 -9.30 33.88 11.45
C ALA A 152 -8.93 35.19 10.72
N ILE A 153 -7.63 35.48 10.58
CA ILE A 153 -7.12 36.61 9.80
C ILE A 153 -7.57 36.50 8.34
N GLU A 154 -7.33 35.37 7.67
CA GLU A 154 -7.69 35.23 6.25
C GLU A 154 -9.21 35.30 6.03
N LYS A 155 -10.01 34.68 6.90
CA LYS A 155 -11.48 34.83 6.88
C LYS A 155 -11.93 36.28 6.97
N SER A 156 -11.18 37.12 7.69
CA SER A 156 -11.52 38.54 7.86
C SER A 156 -11.26 39.40 6.63
N LYS A 157 -10.43 38.91 5.69
CA LYS A 157 -10.00 39.65 4.50
C LYS A 157 -10.85 39.41 3.26
N PHE A 158 -11.77 38.43 3.26
CA PHE A 158 -12.71 38.22 2.16
C PHE A 158 -13.62 39.43 1.97
N LEU A 159 -14.13 39.64 0.75
CA LEU A 159 -14.98 40.78 0.43
C LEU A 159 -16.18 40.84 1.40
N LEU A 160 -16.36 41.98 2.05
CA LEU A 160 -17.33 42.18 3.11
C LEU A 160 -18.54 42.94 2.57
N ASP A 161 -19.72 42.42 2.87
CA ASP A 161 -20.92 43.24 2.98
C ASP A 161 -20.73 44.18 4.18
N GLU A 162 -20.93 45.49 4.00
CA GLU A 162 -20.77 46.48 5.08
C GLU A 162 -21.59 46.11 6.32
N SER A 163 -22.72 45.42 6.16
CA SER A 163 -23.57 44.95 7.26
C SER A 163 -22.91 43.90 8.17
N LYS A 164 -21.91 43.16 7.68
CA LYS A 164 -21.23 42.08 8.43
C LYS A 164 -19.88 42.50 9.03
N LEU A 165 -19.47 43.75 8.84
CA LEU A 165 -18.15 44.22 9.26
C LEU A 165 -17.95 44.12 10.78
N GLN A 166 -18.96 44.48 11.58
CA GLN A 166 -18.88 44.42 13.05
C GLN A 166 -18.76 42.99 13.56
N GLU A 167 -19.52 42.05 12.98
CA GLU A 167 -19.45 40.63 13.33
C GLU A 167 -18.03 40.07 13.11
N LYS A 168 -17.44 40.38 11.96
CA LYS A 168 -16.08 39.93 11.61
C LYS A 168 -15.01 40.51 12.53
N ILE A 169 -15.15 41.80 12.91
CA ILE A 169 -14.25 42.45 13.87
C ILE A 169 -14.32 41.72 15.22
N GLU A 170 -15.52 41.44 15.72
CA GLU A 170 -15.68 40.73 17.00
C GLU A 170 -15.21 39.27 16.92
N GLU A 171 -15.37 38.59 15.78
CA GLU A 171 -14.82 37.26 15.56
C GLU A 171 -13.28 37.27 15.61
N LEU A 172 -12.64 38.19 14.88
CA LEU A 172 -11.18 38.30 14.88
C LEU A 172 -10.64 38.71 16.26
N LYS A 173 -11.31 39.62 16.98
CA LYS A 173 -10.90 40.04 18.32
C LYS A 173 -10.89 38.91 19.35
N LYS A 174 -11.70 37.86 19.18
CA LYS A 174 -11.68 36.69 20.08
C LYS A 174 -10.31 36.01 20.10
N GLU A 175 -9.51 36.19 19.05
CA GLU A 175 -8.16 35.63 18.94
C GLU A 175 -7.09 36.45 19.68
N GLU A 176 -7.40 37.63 20.22
CA GLU A 176 -6.41 38.49 20.91
C GLU A 176 -5.63 37.77 22.03
N PRO A 177 -6.27 36.96 22.91
CA PRO A 177 -5.54 36.19 23.92
C PRO A 177 -4.64 35.11 23.30
N THR A 178 -5.09 34.47 22.22
CA THR A 178 -4.33 33.46 21.48
C THR A 178 -3.08 34.08 20.86
N VAL A 179 -3.23 35.22 20.19
CA VAL A 179 -2.13 36.01 19.61
C VAL A 179 -1.08 36.35 20.67
N ALA A 180 -1.50 36.85 21.82
CA ALA A 180 -0.59 37.21 22.91
C ALA A 180 0.22 36.01 23.44
N LYS A 181 -0.37 34.81 23.41
CA LYS A 181 0.30 33.56 23.84
C LYS A 181 1.38 33.10 22.87
N ILE A 182 1.16 33.27 21.56
CA ILE A 182 2.03 32.69 20.51
C ILE A 182 2.99 33.69 19.85
N THR A 183 2.82 35.00 20.08
CA THR A 183 3.61 36.06 19.41
C THR A 183 5.13 35.95 19.62
N LYS A 184 5.58 35.32 20.71
CA LYS A 184 7.01 35.07 20.95
C LYS A 184 7.60 34.01 20.02
N ASP A 185 6.80 33.00 19.70
CA ASP A 185 7.18 31.88 18.83
C ASP A 185 6.98 32.25 17.36
N PHE A 186 5.87 32.93 17.03
CA PHE A 186 5.53 33.36 15.67
C PHE A 186 5.43 34.89 15.60
N LYS A 187 6.56 35.57 15.46
CA LYS A 187 6.64 37.05 15.54
C LYS A 187 5.72 37.77 14.54
N ASP A 188 5.56 37.21 13.34
CA ASP A 188 4.77 37.80 12.27
C ASP A 188 3.25 37.72 12.53
N ILE A 189 2.77 36.83 13.40
CA ILE A 189 1.33 36.64 13.58
C ILE A 189 0.66 37.85 14.23
N ALA A 190 1.33 38.46 15.23
CA ALA A 190 0.81 39.65 15.90
C ALA A 190 0.83 40.87 14.97
N LEU A 191 1.87 40.98 14.12
CA LEU A 191 1.94 42.00 13.08
C LEU A 191 0.76 41.87 12.10
N ASN A 192 0.56 40.68 11.54
CA ASN A 192 -0.52 40.42 10.59
C ASN A 192 -1.91 40.61 11.21
N TYR A 193 -2.09 40.20 12.46
CA TYR A 193 -3.32 40.40 13.22
C TYR A 193 -3.65 41.88 13.38
N ASN A 194 -2.69 42.69 13.86
CA ASN A 194 -2.88 44.12 14.07
C ASN A 194 -3.14 44.87 12.76
N ILE A 195 -2.44 44.52 11.67
CA ILE A 195 -2.70 45.10 10.34
C ILE A 195 -4.13 44.78 9.89
N ALA A 196 -4.56 43.51 9.97
CA ALA A 196 -5.89 43.10 9.55
C ALA A 196 -6.98 43.81 10.36
N LEU A 197 -6.84 43.86 11.69
CA LEU A 197 -7.80 44.53 12.55
C LEU A 197 -7.81 46.06 12.34
N GLY A 198 -6.64 46.66 12.11
CA GLY A 198 -6.53 48.08 11.75
C GLY A 198 -7.24 48.43 10.45
N GLN A 199 -7.09 47.59 9.42
CA GLN A 199 -7.81 47.74 8.14
C GLN A 199 -9.32 47.61 8.30
N LEU A 200 -9.79 46.66 9.12
CA LEU A 200 -11.22 46.50 9.40
C LEU A 200 -11.80 47.71 10.15
N TYR A 201 -11.12 48.22 11.17
CA TYR A 201 -11.55 49.45 11.85
C TYR A 201 -11.53 50.67 10.95
N LEU A 202 -10.56 50.76 10.03
CA LEU A 202 -10.51 51.82 9.03
C LEU A 202 -11.74 51.77 8.11
N LYS A 203 -12.10 50.58 7.61
CA LYS A 203 -13.35 50.36 6.85
C LYS A 203 -14.59 50.72 7.66
N GLN A 204 -14.59 50.45 8.97
CA GLN A 204 -15.66 50.82 9.89
C GLN A 204 -15.69 52.32 10.19
N LYS A 205 -14.66 53.08 9.77
CA LYS A 205 -14.44 54.49 10.13
C LYS A 205 -14.22 54.71 11.63
N ASN A 206 -13.84 53.66 12.37
CA ASN A 206 -13.40 53.78 13.75
C ASN A 206 -11.92 54.16 13.81
N LEU A 207 -11.65 55.44 13.53
CA LEU A 207 -10.29 55.95 13.30
C LEU A 207 -9.37 55.80 14.52
N ALA A 208 -9.91 55.92 15.74
CA ALA A 208 -9.13 55.78 16.98
C ALA A 208 -8.61 54.34 17.17
N LEU A 209 -9.48 53.34 16.95
CA LEU A 209 -9.05 51.94 17.04
C LEU A 209 -8.18 51.54 15.86
N ALA A 210 -8.48 52.02 14.65
CA ALA A 210 -7.61 51.80 13.48
C ALA A 210 -6.19 52.29 13.74
N GLN A 211 -6.04 53.54 14.23
CA GLN A 211 -4.75 54.11 14.58
C GLN A 211 -4.01 53.25 15.61
N LYS A 212 -4.69 52.90 16.71
CA LYS A 212 -4.11 52.08 17.77
C LYS A 212 -3.54 50.77 17.23
N GLN A 213 -4.27 50.09 16.34
CA GLN A 213 -3.80 48.82 15.78
C GLN A 213 -2.60 48.99 14.85
N PHE A 214 -2.59 50.02 14.01
CA PHE A 214 -1.42 50.31 13.17
C PHE A 214 -0.20 50.75 13.99
N GLU A 215 -0.37 51.48 15.09
CA GLU A 215 0.72 51.83 16.01
C GLU A 215 1.29 50.59 16.72
N LEU A 216 0.43 49.64 17.11
CA LEU A 216 0.86 48.35 17.65
C LEU A 216 1.64 47.53 16.61
N ALA A 217 1.18 47.51 15.35
CA ALA A 217 1.90 46.90 14.24
C ALA A 217 3.27 47.56 14.01
N MET A 218 3.33 48.89 14.03
CA MET A 218 4.59 49.64 13.90
C MET A 218 5.55 49.36 15.06
N SER A 219 5.04 49.27 16.29
CA SER A 219 5.83 48.91 17.46
C SER A 219 6.42 47.51 17.33
N ASN A 220 5.64 46.54 16.84
CA ASN A 220 6.13 45.19 16.57
C ASN A 220 7.26 45.22 15.54
N LEU A 221 7.07 45.91 14.40
CA LEU A 221 8.10 46.06 13.36
C LEU A 221 9.41 46.65 13.90
N ASN A 222 9.32 47.69 14.74
CA ASN A 222 10.50 48.32 15.34
C ASN A 222 11.23 47.45 16.36
N GLN A 223 10.58 46.41 16.90
CA GLN A 223 11.18 45.45 17.84
C GLN A 223 11.80 44.24 17.12
N GLN A 224 11.54 44.05 15.82
CA GLN A 224 12.12 42.96 15.06
C GLN A 224 13.59 43.25 14.72
N ASN A 225 14.44 42.22 14.80
CA ASN A 225 15.85 42.33 14.42
C ASN A 225 16.05 42.42 12.89
N VAL A 226 15.08 41.94 12.13
CA VAL A 226 15.10 41.87 10.67
C VAL A 226 14.10 42.90 10.15
N GLU A 227 14.54 43.73 9.20
CA GLU A 227 13.70 44.77 8.62
C GLU A 227 12.60 44.14 7.74
N ASN A 228 11.34 44.37 8.07
CA ASN A 228 10.19 43.98 7.25
C ASN A 228 9.55 45.21 6.59
N VAL A 229 10.16 45.62 5.48
CA VAL A 229 9.79 46.82 4.71
C VAL A 229 8.43 46.64 4.07
N TYR A 230 8.15 45.41 3.59
CA TYR A 230 6.89 45.06 2.97
C TYR A 230 5.69 45.35 3.89
N ALA A 231 5.71 44.85 5.13
CA ALA A 231 4.64 45.13 6.09
C ALA A 231 4.66 46.60 6.56
N LYS A 232 5.83 47.24 6.65
CA LYS A 232 5.96 48.65 7.02
C LYS A 232 5.20 49.57 6.06
N ILE A 233 5.20 49.25 4.76
CA ILE A 233 4.43 49.99 3.75
C ILE A 233 2.93 49.95 4.06
N ASP A 234 2.37 48.76 4.34
CA ASP A 234 0.94 48.62 4.66
C ASP A 234 0.56 49.37 5.95
N VAL A 235 1.42 49.35 6.96
CA VAL A 235 1.21 50.08 8.22
C VAL A 235 1.26 51.59 8.01
N LEU A 236 2.27 52.10 7.30
CA LEU A 236 2.40 53.53 7.00
C LEU A 236 1.23 54.02 6.15
N ASN A 237 0.82 53.24 5.14
CA ASN A 237 -0.33 53.58 4.31
C ASN A 237 -1.63 53.58 5.14
N GLY A 238 -1.79 52.62 6.06
CA GLY A 238 -2.91 52.58 7.01
C GLY A 238 -2.96 53.81 7.92
N LEU A 239 -1.83 54.19 8.53
CA LEU A 239 -1.72 55.41 9.35
C LEU A 239 -1.98 56.67 8.52
N ALA A 240 -1.44 56.76 7.31
CA ALA A 240 -1.68 57.87 6.39
C ALA A 240 -3.17 58.00 6.05
N SER A 241 -3.87 56.88 5.80
CA SER A 241 -5.32 56.87 5.59
C SER A 241 -6.09 57.32 6.83
N VAL A 242 -5.67 56.94 8.04
CA VAL A 242 -6.28 57.44 9.28
C VAL A 242 -6.15 58.97 9.37
N HIS A 243 -4.94 59.52 9.19
CA HIS A 243 -4.70 60.95 9.22
C HIS A 243 -5.47 61.69 8.12
N PHE A 244 -5.54 61.13 6.92
CA PHE A 244 -6.35 61.67 5.82
C PHE A 244 -7.84 61.77 6.20
N LEU A 245 -8.42 60.71 6.77
CA LEU A 245 -9.83 60.71 7.21
C LEU A 245 -10.08 61.65 8.40
N LYS A 246 -9.06 61.92 9.22
CA LYS A 246 -9.09 62.96 10.26
C LYS A 246 -8.91 64.38 9.72
N LYS A 247 -8.65 64.53 8.41
CA LYS A 247 -8.31 65.80 7.73
C LYS A 247 -6.95 66.40 8.16
N GLU A 248 -6.08 65.56 8.70
CA GLU A 248 -4.69 65.87 9.06
C GLU A 248 -3.79 65.62 7.83
N TYR A 249 -4.01 66.43 6.78
CA TYR A 249 -3.43 66.18 5.46
C TYR A 249 -1.90 66.29 5.41
N GLY A 250 -1.29 67.10 6.29
CA GLY A 250 0.16 67.28 6.36
C GLY A 250 0.87 66.01 6.86
N GLU A 251 0.34 65.41 7.92
CA GLU A 251 0.78 64.13 8.45
C GLU A 251 0.51 63.00 7.44
N ALA A 252 -0.68 62.98 6.84
CA ALA A 252 -1.06 61.98 5.85
C ALA A 252 -0.10 61.97 4.64
N ILE A 253 0.23 63.13 4.07
CA ILE A 253 1.16 63.20 2.93
C ILE A 253 2.58 62.79 3.35
N THR A 254 3.02 63.17 4.55
CA THR A 254 4.35 62.82 5.07
C THR A 254 4.51 61.31 5.19
N LEU A 255 3.56 60.64 5.84
CA LEU A 255 3.55 59.18 6.00
C LEU A 255 3.44 58.46 4.64
N SER A 256 2.61 58.95 3.73
CA SER A 256 2.48 58.35 2.39
C SER A 256 3.76 58.48 1.56
N LYS A 257 4.52 59.58 1.70
CA LYS A 257 5.83 59.76 1.05
C LYS A 257 6.88 58.84 1.66
N GLU A 258 6.86 58.65 2.98
CA GLU A 258 7.70 57.65 3.63
C GLU A 258 7.40 56.24 3.09
N ALA A 259 6.11 55.87 3.01
CA ALA A 259 5.69 54.61 2.41
C ALA A 259 6.20 54.45 0.97
N MET A 260 6.12 55.51 0.15
CA MET A 260 6.60 55.47 -1.24
C MET A 260 8.11 55.17 -1.33
N SER A 261 8.93 55.75 -0.45
CA SER A 261 10.38 55.48 -0.45
C SER A 261 10.71 54.00 -0.23
N TYR A 262 9.88 53.30 0.55
CA TYR A 262 10.01 51.86 0.77
C TYR A 262 9.46 51.04 -0.39
N VAL A 263 8.36 51.49 -1.01
CA VAL A 263 7.79 50.86 -2.21
C VAL A 263 8.80 50.87 -3.37
N GLU A 264 9.46 51.99 -3.60
CA GLU A 264 10.51 52.14 -4.62
C GLU A 264 11.68 51.17 -4.39
N ARG A 265 12.02 50.89 -3.12
CA ARG A 265 13.07 49.93 -2.76
C ARG A 265 12.72 48.49 -3.10
N ILE A 266 11.47 48.07 -2.92
CA ILE A 266 11.03 46.68 -3.17
C ILE A 266 10.48 46.44 -4.59
N GLY A 267 10.08 47.51 -5.29
CA GLY A 267 9.56 47.43 -6.65
C GLY A 267 8.19 46.75 -6.76
N ASN A 268 7.33 46.86 -5.74
CA ASN A 268 6.01 46.22 -5.73
C ASN A 268 4.94 47.09 -6.41
N LEU A 269 4.47 46.64 -7.58
CA LEU A 269 3.47 47.36 -8.39
C LEU A 269 2.16 47.63 -7.63
N PHE A 270 1.61 46.62 -6.95
CA PHE A 270 0.35 46.75 -6.21
C PHE A 270 0.46 47.72 -5.04
N SER A 271 1.60 47.77 -4.36
CA SER A 271 1.87 48.76 -3.31
C SER A 271 2.07 50.17 -3.90
N GLN A 272 2.67 50.30 -5.09
CA GLN A 272 2.75 51.59 -5.78
C GLN A 272 1.35 52.14 -6.07
N ILE A 273 0.45 51.29 -6.57
CA ILE A 273 -0.94 51.67 -6.83
C ILE A 273 -1.62 52.18 -5.57
N LYS A 274 -1.56 51.42 -4.47
CA LYS A 274 -2.18 51.80 -3.19
C LYS A 274 -1.69 53.15 -2.67
N VAL A 275 -0.38 53.38 -2.67
CA VAL A 275 0.21 54.62 -2.13
C VAL A 275 -0.06 55.80 -3.07
N ASN A 276 0.05 55.63 -4.39
CA ASN A 276 -0.30 56.68 -5.35
C ASN A 276 -1.79 57.05 -5.29
N GLN A 277 -2.68 56.07 -5.08
CA GLN A 277 -4.10 56.33 -4.89
C GLN A 277 -4.32 57.28 -3.70
N LEU A 278 -3.79 56.92 -2.53
CA LEU A 278 -3.93 57.75 -1.32
C LEU A 278 -3.30 59.15 -1.50
N GLN A 279 -2.11 59.24 -2.12
CA GLN A 279 -1.49 60.53 -2.42
C GLN A 279 -2.36 61.38 -3.34
N SER A 280 -2.97 60.78 -4.37
CA SER A 280 -3.89 61.49 -5.26
C SER A 280 -5.12 62.03 -4.51
N GLU A 281 -5.70 61.25 -3.59
CA GLU A 281 -6.83 61.66 -2.75
C GLU A 281 -6.43 62.82 -1.82
N ILE A 282 -5.23 62.75 -1.23
CA ILE A 282 -4.69 63.83 -0.38
C ILE A 282 -4.50 65.11 -1.19
N TYR A 283 -3.85 65.05 -2.35
CA TYR A 283 -3.60 66.24 -3.19
C TYR A 283 -4.89 66.85 -3.74
N LEU A 284 -5.89 66.02 -4.05
CA LEU A 284 -7.21 66.49 -4.42
C LEU A 284 -7.88 67.24 -3.24
N ALA A 285 -7.81 66.68 -2.03
CA ALA A 285 -8.40 67.27 -0.83
C ALA A 285 -7.72 68.58 -0.40
N THR A 286 -6.43 68.75 -0.68
CA THR A 286 -5.66 69.97 -0.40
C THR A 286 -5.70 70.99 -1.54
N ASN A 287 -6.41 70.69 -2.64
CA ASN A 287 -6.50 71.52 -3.84
C ASN A 287 -5.13 71.77 -4.53
N ASP A 288 -4.19 70.84 -4.38
CA ASP A 288 -2.91 70.84 -5.10
C ASP A 288 -3.08 70.18 -6.48
N VAL A 289 -3.63 70.97 -7.40
CA VAL A 289 -4.01 70.51 -8.75
C VAL A 289 -2.81 69.96 -9.54
N ALA A 290 -1.62 70.52 -9.34
CA ALA A 290 -0.42 70.11 -10.07
C ALA A 290 0.03 68.70 -9.67
N ASN A 291 0.18 68.46 -8.36
CA ASN A 291 0.57 67.14 -7.86
C ASN A 291 -0.56 66.12 -8.04
N TYR A 292 -1.82 66.52 -7.86
CA TYR A 292 -2.96 65.64 -8.16
C TYR A 292 -2.91 65.12 -9.59
N LYS A 293 -2.75 65.99 -10.59
CA LYS A 293 -2.67 65.56 -12.01
C LYS A 293 -1.50 64.60 -12.26
N LEU A 294 -0.32 64.91 -11.72
CA LEU A 294 0.86 64.09 -11.88
C LEU A 294 0.67 62.68 -11.28
N ILE A 295 0.29 62.61 -10.01
CA ILE A 295 0.14 61.36 -9.27
C ILE A 295 -1.05 60.56 -9.80
N ASN A 296 -2.17 61.19 -10.11
CA ASN A 296 -3.34 60.52 -10.65
C ASN A 296 -3.08 59.93 -12.04
N SER A 297 -2.31 60.63 -12.89
CA SER A 297 -1.84 60.07 -14.17
C SER A 297 -0.95 58.83 -13.95
N LYS A 298 -0.04 58.89 -12.96
CA LYS A 298 0.82 57.75 -12.64
C LYS A 298 0.02 56.57 -12.08
N PHE A 299 -0.96 56.84 -11.22
CA PHE A 299 -1.88 55.84 -10.70
C PHE A 299 -2.60 55.07 -11.82
N PHE A 300 -3.17 55.76 -12.81
CA PHE A 300 -3.84 55.10 -13.95
C PHE A 300 -2.88 54.31 -14.84
N GLU A 301 -1.66 54.81 -15.07
CA GLU A 301 -0.62 54.06 -15.80
C GLU A 301 -0.28 52.74 -15.09
N LEU A 302 -0.02 52.81 -13.78
CA LEU A 302 0.27 51.64 -12.96
C LEU A 302 -0.91 50.66 -12.89
N GLN A 303 -2.14 51.17 -12.83
CA GLN A 303 -3.33 50.33 -12.83
C GLN A 303 -3.49 49.57 -14.15
N SER A 304 -3.25 50.22 -15.28
CA SER A 304 -3.26 49.56 -16.59
C SER A 304 -2.15 48.50 -16.71
N GLU A 305 -0.97 48.74 -16.14
CA GLU A 305 0.11 47.73 -16.06
C GLU A 305 -0.30 46.53 -15.18
N ALA A 306 -0.92 46.80 -14.04
CA ALA A 306 -1.35 45.76 -13.10
C ALA A 306 -2.45 44.86 -13.69
N GLU A 307 -3.39 45.40 -14.47
CA GLU A 307 -4.40 44.58 -15.15
C GLU A 307 -3.75 43.50 -16.03
N GLY A 308 -2.66 43.82 -16.72
CA GLY A 308 -1.90 42.84 -17.52
C GLY A 308 -1.29 41.73 -16.66
N GLN A 309 -0.62 42.10 -15.56
CA GLN A 309 0.00 41.14 -14.63
C GLN A 309 -1.05 40.29 -13.89
N GLU A 310 -2.19 40.87 -13.53
CA GLU A 310 -3.31 40.15 -12.91
C GLU A 310 -3.89 39.12 -13.86
N GLN A 311 -4.12 39.46 -15.12
CA GLN A 311 -4.61 38.50 -16.13
C GLN A 311 -3.62 37.35 -16.34
N GLU A 312 -2.32 37.63 -16.39
CA GLU A 312 -1.30 36.59 -16.45
C GLU A 312 -1.37 35.67 -15.22
N ALA A 313 -1.40 36.24 -14.01
CA ALA A 313 -1.46 35.49 -12.77
C ALA A 313 -2.76 34.69 -12.61
N ILE A 314 -3.90 35.20 -13.12
CA ILE A 314 -5.17 34.48 -13.18
C ILE A 314 -5.06 33.27 -14.10
N ASN A 315 -4.52 33.44 -15.31
CA ASN A 315 -4.31 32.35 -16.25
C ASN A 315 -3.36 31.28 -15.68
N THR A 316 -2.24 31.71 -15.09
CA THR A 316 -1.31 30.84 -14.37
C THR A 316 -2.02 30.07 -13.25
N SER A 317 -2.84 30.75 -12.43
CA SER A 317 -3.64 30.11 -11.37
C SER A 317 -4.55 29.01 -11.93
N PHE A 318 -5.30 29.29 -13.00
CA PHE A 318 -6.20 28.31 -13.60
C PHE A 318 -5.46 27.09 -14.16
N ASN A 319 -4.32 27.30 -14.82
CA ASN A 319 -3.49 26.20 -15.33
C ASN A 319 -2.97 25.32 -14.18
N LEU A 320 -2.36 25.94 -13.15
CA LEU A 320 -1.81 25.20 -12.01
C LEU A 320 -2.88 24.44 -11.22
N ILE A 321 -4.04 25.05 -11.01
CA ILE A 321 -5.17 24.41 -10.32
C ILE A 321 -5.72 23.26 -11.17
N SER A 322 -5.85 23.45 -12.49
CA SER A 322 -6.27 22.39 -13.41
C SER A 322 -5.30 21.22 -13.41
N ASP A 323 -4.00 21.50 -13.38
CA ASP A 323 -2.95 20.48 -13.30
C ASP A 323 -3.04 19.70 -11.97
N GLU A 324 -3.27 20.37 -10.84
CA GLU A 324 -3.45 19.70 -9.55
C GLU A 324 -4.70 18.78 -9.54
N TYR A 325 -5.79 19.17 -10.20
CA TYR A 325 -6.95 18.31 -10.38
C TYR A 325 -6.65 17.11 -11.29
N ALA A 326 -5.92 17.32 -12.39
CA ALA A 326 -5.55 16.27 -13.32
C ALA A 326 -4.63 15.24 -12.64
N ASP A 327 -3.65 15.71 -11.85
CA ASP A 327 -2.75 14.89 -11.07
C ASP A 327 -3.55 14.06 -10.04
N GLY A 328 -4.42 14.69 -9.26
CA GLY A 328 -5.26 14.01 -8.27
C GLY A 328 -6.16 12.93 -8.88
N TYR A 329 -6.77 13.21 -10.04
CA TYR A 329 -7.56 12.22 -10.78
C TYR A 329 -6.69 11.06 -11.29
N SER A 330 -5.49 11.36 -11.79
CA SER A 330 -4.55 10.34 -12.29
C SER A 330 -4.05 9.41 -11.18
N ASP A 331 -3.80 9.96 -9.99
CA ASP A 331 -3.39 9.21 -8.80
C ASP A 331 -4.50 8.29 -8.31
N GLU A 332 -5.74 8.77 -8.28
CA GLU A 332 -6.90 7.96 -7.93
C GLU A 332 -7.08 6.81 -8.92
N LYS A 333 -6.99 7.10 -10.22
CA LYS A 333 -7.02 6.09 -11.29
C LYS A 333 -5.91 5.06 -11.14
N SER A 334 -4.68 5.48 -10.82
CA SER A 334 -3.54 4.59 -10.57
C SER A 334 -3.79 3.64 -9.40
N LYS A 335 -4.42 4.11 -8.32
CA LYS A 335 -4.85 3.25 -7.18
C LYS A 335 -5.84 2.17 -7.64
N TYR A 336 -6.87 2.52 -8.41
CA TYR A 336 -7.81 1.52 -8.94
C TYR A 336 -7.14 0.52 -9.88
N ILE A 337 -6.22 0.96 -10.74
CA ILE A 337 -5.45 0.07 -11.63
C ILE A 337 -4.61 -0.93 -10.80
N LYS A 338 -3.94 -0.48 -9.73
CA LYS A 338 -3.20 -1.38 -8.83
C LYS A 338 -4.11 -2.42 -8.17
N ILE A 339 -5.28 -2.02 -7.70
CA ILE A 339 -6.29 -2.93 -7.13
C ILE A 339 -6.72 -3.96 -8.17
N ILE A 340 -6.99 -3.55 -9.41
CA ILE A 340 -7.36 -4.46 -10.51
C ILE A 340 -6.25 -5.48 -10.77
N TYR A 341 -4.98 -5.09 -10.78
CA TYR A 341 -3.87 -6.03 -10.94
C TYR A 341 -3.77 -7.03 -9.79
N ILE A 342 -3.96 -6.58 -8.54
CA ILE A 342 -3.96 -7.47 -7.36
C ILE A 342 -5.09 -8.49 -7.47
N VAL A 343 -6.31 -8.03 -7.77
CA VAL A 343 -7.49 -8.90 -7.92
C VAL A 343 -7.31 -9.89 -9.07
N SER A 344 -6.79 -9.42 -10.22
CA SER A 344 -6.51 -10.27 -11.38
C SER A 344 -5.45 -11.33 -11.08
N GLY A 345 -4.40 -10.96 -10.33
CA GLY A 345 -3.38 -11.89 -9.86
C GLY A 345 -3.94 -12.96 -8.93
N LEU A 346 -4.78 -12.58 -7.96
CA LEU A 346 -5.46 -13.53 -7.07
C LEU A 346 -6.38 -14.47 -7.85
N PHE A 347 -7.13 -13.95 -8.82
CA PHE A 347 -7.99 -14.74 -9.69
C PHE A 347 -7.19 -15.77 -10.50
N LEU A 348 -6.03 -15.38 -11.03
CA LEU A 348 -5.14 -16.28 -11.77
C LEU A 348 -4.57 -17.38 -10.86
N ILE A 349 -4.25 -17.07 -9.61
CA ILE A 349 -3.84 -18.06 -8.60
C ILE A 349 -4.96 -19.08 -8.35
N VAL A 350 -6.21 -18.63 -8.22
CA VAL A 350 -7.37 -19.53 -8.06
C VAL A 350 -7.51 -20.45 -9.26
N ILE A 351 -7.39 -19.92 -10.49
CA ILE A 351 -7.44 -20.73 -11.72
C ILE A 351 -6.32 -21.79 -11.72
N LEU A 352 -5.09 -21.41 -11.37
CA LEU A 352 -3.95 -22.34 -11.32
C LEU A 352 -4.15 -23.44 -10.27
N ILE A 353 -4.69 -23.09 -9.09
CA ILE A 353 -5.03 -24.05 -8.04
C ILE A 353 -6.11 -25.01 -8.55
N SER A 354 -7.21 -24.49 -9.11
CA SER A 354 -8.28 -25.30 -9.69
C SER A 354 -7.77 -26.24 -10.79
N PHE A 355 -6.88 -25.76 -11.66
CA PHE A 355 -6.26 -26.57 -12.70
C PHE A 355 -5.37 -27.68 -12.14
N PHE A 356 -4.59 -27.40 -11.10
CA PHE A 356 -3.76 -28.41 -10.43
C PHE A 356 -4.63 -29.51 -9.77
N PHE A 357 -5.72 -29.14 -9.11
CA PHE A 357 -6.69 -30.10 -8.55
C PHE A 357 -7.34 -30.94 -9.65
N TRP A 358 -7.72 -30.31 -10.77
CA TRP A 358 -8.29 -31.02 -11.91
C TRP A 358 -7.33 -32.05 -12.51
N GLN A 359 -6.05 -31.69 -12.69
CA GLN A 359 -5.02 -32.66 -13.12
C GLN A 359 -4.90 -33.85 -12.16
N LYS A 360 -4.88 -33.60 -10.84
CA LYS A 360 -4.77 -34.65 -9.83
C LYS A 360 -5.97 -35.62 -9.89
N ILE A 361 -7.18 -35.09 -10.04
CA ILE A 361 -8.40 -35.91 -10.19
C ILE A 361 -8.35 -36.73 -11.48
N ALA A 362 -7.95 -36.13 -12.60
CA ALA A 362 -7.84 -36.83 -13.88
C ALA A 362 -6.81 -37.97 -13.84
N ALA A 363 -5.66 -37.77 -13.19
CA ALA A 363 -4.64 -38.80 -13.02
C ALA A 363 -5.15 -39.97 -12.15
N ASN A 364 -5.90 -39.67 -11.09
CA ASN A 364 -6.51 -40.71 -10.26
C ASN A 364 -7.56 -41.52 -11.03
N LYS A 365 -8.39 -40.89 -11.87
CA LYS A 365 -9.35 -41.59 -12.73
C LYS A 365 -8.66 -42.56 -13.69
N LYS A 366 -7.55 -42.13 -14.34
CA LYS A 366 -6.78 -43.02 -15.25
C LYS A 366 -6.25 -44.26 -14.53
N ARG A 367 -5.68 -44.09 -13.32
CA ARG A 367 -5.20 -45.21 -12.50
C ARG A 367 -6.30 -46.17 -12.11
N LEU A 368 -7.50 -45.66 -11.78
CA LEU A 368 -8.66 -46.51 -11.47
C LEU A 368 -9.08 -47.34 -12.69
N VAL A 369 -9.14 -46.75 -13.87
CA VAL A 369 -9.48 -47.47 -15.12
C VAL A 369 -8.43 -48.54 -15.44
N GLU A 370 -7.14 -48.27 -15.26
CA GLU A 370 -6.07 -49.27 -15.43
C GLU A 370 -6.22 -50.45 -14.46
N ILE A 371 -6.57 -50.17 -13.19
CA ILE A 371 -6.81 -51.21 -12.18
C ILE A 371 -8.04 -52.05 -12.55
N ILE A 372 -9.14 -51.41 -12.98
CA ILE A 372 -10.35 -52.11 -13.42
C ILE A 372 -10.06 -53.03 -14.61
N ASN A 373 -9.35 -52.52 -15.64
CA ASN A 373 -8.95 -53.32 -16.80
C ASN A 373 -8.05 -54.50 -16.40
N TYR A 374 -7.10 -54.30 -15.47
CA TYR A 374 -6.26 -55.39 -14.97
C TYR A 374 -7.08 -56.48 -14.26
N ILE A 375 -8.05 -56.08 -13.44
CA ILE A 375 -8.95 -57.03 -12.75
C ILE A 375 -9.81 -57.78 -13.76
N GLU A 376 -10.31 -57.11 -14.79
CA GLU A 376 -11.12 -57.71 -15.85
C GLU A 376 -10.33 -58.72 -16.70
N ILE A 377 -9.10 -58.36 -17.09
CA ILE A 377 -8.18 -59.27 -17.80
C ILE A 377 -7.84 -60.48 -16.92
N THR A 378 -7.56 -60.25 -15.63
CA THR A 378 -7.27 -61.34 -14.68
C THR A 378 -8.49 -62.25 -14.52
N ARG A 379 -9.70 -61.70 -14.43
CA ARG A 379 -10.97 -62.46 -14.37
C ARG A 379 -11.23 -63.25 -15.65
N SER A 380 -10.98 -62.64 -16.82
CA SER A 380 -11.12 -63.29 -18.13
C SER A 380 -10.13 -64.43 -18.31
N ASN A 381 -8.86 -64.23 -17.91
CA ASN A 381 -7.83 -65.27 -17.93
C ASN A 381 -8.13 -66.41 -16.94
N LEU A 382 -8.73 -66.10 -15.79
CA LEU A 382 -9.23 -67.11 -14.85
C LEU A 382 -10.43 -67.88 -15.44
N MET A 383 -11.40 -67.22 -16.07
CA MET A 383 -12.52 -67.92 -16.73
C MET A 383 -12.09 -68.76 -17.94
N THR A 384 -11.05 -68.31 -18.66
CA THR A 384 -10.44 -69.06 -19.76
C THR A 384 -9.67 -70.28 -19.26
N SER A 385 -8.97 -70.18 -18.12
CA SER A 385 -8.28 -71.32 -17.51
C SER A 385 -9.21 -72.34 -16.85
N PHE A 386 -10.47 -71.96 -16.56
CA PHE A 386 -11.53 -72.90 -16.16
C PHE A 386 -12.30 -73.52 -17.35
N SER A 387 -12.13 -73.02 -18.58
CA SER A 387 -12.88 -73.48 -19.76
C SER A 387 -12.06 -74.36 -20.72
N ILE A 388 -10.81 -74.71 -20.39
CA ILE A 388 -9.96 -75.59 -21.19
C ILE A 388 -9.46 -76.75 -20.33
N THR A 389 -10.35 -77.66 -19.98
CA THR A 389 -9.96 -79.04 -19.62
C THR A 389 -11.00 -80.02 -20.15
N ASP A 390 -11.04 -80.16 -21.48
CA ASP A 390 -11.62 -81.33 -22.16
C ASP A 390 -11.01 -81.44 -23.57
N LYS A 391 -9.78 -81.97 -23.67
CA LYS A 391 -9.37 -82.98 -24.67
C LYS A 391 -7.86 -83.24 -24.72
N LYS A 392 -7.60 -84.56 -24.83
CA LYS A 392 -6.51 -85.27 -25.51
C LYS A 392 -5.23 -85.60 -24.73
N LEU A 393 -5.26 -86.85 -24.27
CA LEU A 393 -4.15 -87.78 -24.02
C LEU A 393 -3.16 -87.84 -25.20
N GLU A 394 -1.86 -87.73 -24.90
CA GLU A 394 -0.81 -88.48 -25.61
C GLU A 394 0.21 -89.07 -24.62
N LYS A 395 0.69 -90.26 -25.01
CA LYS A 395 1.35 -91.28 -24.21
C LYS A 395 2.83 -90.97 -23.93
N SER A 396 3.26 -91.24 -22.70
CA SER A 396 4.58 -91.82 -22.41
C SER A 396 4.59 -92.49 -21.03
N GLU A 397 4.58 -93.81 -21.01
CA GLU A 397 4.96 -94.65 -19.84
C GLU A 397 6.49 -94.95 -19.91
N PRO A 398 7.17 -95.40 -18.82
CA PRO A 398 6.61 -95.96 -17.57
C PRO A 398 7.28 -95.47 -16.25
N LYS A 399 6.52 -95.53 -15.14
CA LYS A 399 6.89 -96.34 -13.95
C LYS A 399 5.72 -96.43 -12.95
N LYS A 400 5.10 -97.61 -12.96
CA LYS A 400 4.18 -98.24 -12.00
C LYS A 400 4.08 -97.63 -10.58
N HIS A 401 2.88 -97.16 -10.25
CA HIS A 401 2.04 -97.79 -9.22
C HIS A 401 0.61 -97.92 -9.79
N VAL A 402 0.09 -99.15 -9.82
CA VAL A 402 -1.27 -99.43 -10.29
C VAL A 402 -2.27 -98.84 -9.31
N ILE A 403 -3.01 -97.84 -9.75
CA ILE A 403 -4.11 -97.24 -9.03
C ILE A 403 -5.39 -97.65 -9.78
N LEU A 404 -6.33 -98.31 -9.09
CA LEU A 404 -7.66 -98.57 -9.64
C LEU A 404 -8.35 -97.22 -9.89
N LYS A 405 -8.74 -96.92 -11.14
CA LYS A 405 -9.49 -95.70 -11.53
C LYS A 405 -10.72 -95.46 -10.64
N GLU A 406 -11.36 -96.54 -10.19
CA GLU A 406 -12.52 -96.52 -9.31
C GLU A 406 -12.20 -95.96 -7.90
N THR A 407 -10.98 -96.21 -7.40
CA THR A 407 -10.51 -95.67 -6.10
C THR A 407 -10.10 -94.20 -6.22
N GLU A 408 -9.56 -93.79 -7.36
CA GLU A 408 -9.20 -92.40 -7.65
C GLU A 408 -10.45 -91.51 -7.73
N GLU A 409 -11.47 -91.92 -8.49
CA GLU A 409 -12.75 -91.21 -8.56
C GLU A 409 -13.44 -91.12 -7.19
N HIS A 410 -13.35 -92.18 -6.38
CA HIS A 410 -13.90 -92.19 -5.03
C HIS A 410 -13.21 -91.15 -4.12
N ILE A 411 -11.88 -91.03 -4.18
CA ILE A 411 -11.13 -90.02 -3.41
C ILE A 411 -11.43 -88.60 -3.92
N LEU A 412 -11.57 -88.40 -5.24
CA LEU A 412 -11.95 -87.09 -5.79
C LEU A 412 -13.36 -86.67 -5.34
N ASN A 413 -14.31 -87.60 -5.30
CA ASN A 413 -15.66 -87.33 -4.78
C ASN A 413 -15.62 -87.01 -3.27
N LYS A 414 -14.78 -87.72 -2.51
CA LYS A 414 -14.55 -87.41 -1.09
C LYS A 414 -13.86 -86.04 -0.89
N LEU A 415 -12.93 -85.66 -1.76
CA LEU A 415 -12.30 -84.33 -1.77
C LEU A 415 -13.32 -83.22 -2.04
N LYS A 416 -14.18 -83.39 -3.04
CA LYS A 416 -15.29 -82.45 -3.29
C LYS A 416 -16.21 -82.29 -2.08
N ARG A 417 -16.56 -83.40 -1.40
CA ARG A 417 -17.33 -83.34 -0.15
C ARG A 417 -16.59 -82.61 0.96
N PHE A 418 -15.27 -82.82 1.07
CA PHE A 418 -14.42 -82.13 2.03
C PHE A 418 -14.40 -80.61 1.76
N GLU A 419 -14.23 -80.19 0.50
CA GLU A 419 -14.31 -78.79 0.08
C GLU A 419 -15.67 -78.17 0.46
N SER A 420 -16.78 -78.83 0.08
CA SER A 420 -18.13 -78.35 0.41
C SER A 420 -18.40 -78.28 1.92
N SER A 421 -17.78 -79.14 2.72
CA SER A 421 -17.94 -79.15 4.17
C SER A 421 -17.19 -78.04 4.91
N LYS A 422 -16.35 -77.25 4.20
CA LYS A 422 -15.52 -76.17 4.77
C LYS A 422 -14.56 -76.61 5.88
N ARG A 423 -14.32 -77.92 6.03
CA ARG A 423 -13.41 -78.50 7.03
C ARG A 423 -11.96 -78.07 6.85
N PHE A 424 -11.59 -77.56 5.67
CA PHE A 424 -10.27 -76.96 5.42
C PHE A 424 -9.95 -75.73 6.29
N ILE A 425 -10.95 -75.12 6.93
CA ILE A 425 -10.76 -74.00 7.87
C ILE A 425 -10.16 -74.48 9.21
N ASN A 426 -10.26 -75.77 9.54
CA ASN A 426 -9.63 -76.29 10.76
C ASN A 426 -8.10 -76.14 10.69
N LYS A 427 -7.49 -75.52 11.72
CA LYS A 427 -6.05 -75.30 11.82
C LYS A 427 -5.25 -76.61 11.88
N ASP A 428 -5.87 -77.69 12.36
CA ASP A 428 -5.24 -79.01 12.53
C ASP A 428 -5.28 -79.87 11.26
N ILE A 429 -5.83 -79.34 10.16
CA ILE A 429 -5.86 -80.07 8.89
C ILE A 429 -4.44 -80.19 8.32
N SER A 430 -3.92 -81.42 8.33
CA SER A 430 -2.67 -81.80 7.69
C SER A 430 -2.93 -82.86 6.62
N LEU A 431 -1.95 -83.10 5.75
CA LEU A 431 -2.06 -84.14 4.72
C LEU A 431 -2.34 -85.52 5.35
N ALA A 432 -1.76 -85.82 6.51
CA ALA A 432 -2.00 -87.05 7.26
C ALA A 432 -3.43 -87.13 7.81
N VAL A 433 -3.94 -86.04 8.37
CA VAL A 433 -5.31 -85.97 8.88
C VAL A 433 -6.32 -86.13 7.75
N LEU A 434 -6.12 -85.44 6.62
CA LEU A 434 -7.03 -85.56 5.48
C LEU A 434 -6.94 -86.95 4.84
N ALA A 435 -5.75 -87.53 4.70
CA ALA A 435 -5.60 -88.89 4.19
C ALA A 435 -6.38 -89.90 5.04
N GLY A 436 -6.27 -89.81 6.37
CA GLY A 436 -7.04 -90.63 7.30
C GLY A 436 -8.56 -90.42 7.17
N GLN A 437 -9.02 -89.17 7.03
CA GLN A 437 -10.45 -88.86 6.85
C GLN A 437 -11.03 -89.36 5.52
N LEU A 438 -10.19 -89.55 4.50
CA LEU A 438 -10.61 -90.02 3.18
C LEU A 438 -10.41 -91.52 2.98
N ASP A 439 -9.95 -92.25 4.01
CA ASP A 439 -9.53 -93.66 3.96
C ASP A 439 -8.44 -93.91 2.91
N SER A 440 -7.44 -93.02 2.88
CA SER A 440 -6.31 -93.03 1.94
C SER A 440 -4.97 -92.90 2.68
N ASN A 441 -3.85 -93.04 1.96
CA ASN A 441 -2.52 -92.76 2.51
C ASN A 441 -1.99 -91.40 2.01
N THR A 442 -1.06 -90.80 2.75
CA THR A 442 -0.52 -89.46 2.48
C THR A 442 0.13 -89.34 1.11
N LYS A 443 0.87 -90.36 0.68
CA LYS A 443 1.53 -90.40 -0.64
C LYS A 443 0.49 -90.33 -1.76
N TYR A 444 -0.54 -91.17 -1.65
CA TYR A 444 -1.58 -91.31 -2.65
C TYR A 444 -2.47 -90.07 -2.73
N LEU A 445 -2.86 -89.50 -1.60
CA LEU A 445 -3.60 -88.24 -1.57
C LEU A 445 -2.78 -87.06 -2.14
N SER A 446 -1.49 -86.99 -1.83
CA SER A 446 -0.61 -85.96 -2.38
C SER A 446 -0.45 -86.09 -3.90
N GLU A 447 -0.37 -87.32 -4.40
CA GLU A 447 -0.29 -87.62 -5.84
C GLU A 447 -1.58 -87.23 -6.57
N ILE A 448 -2.75 -87.53 -6.00
CA ILE A 448 -4.05 -87.11 -6.55
C ILE A 448 -4.18 -85.59 -6.56
N ILE A 449 -3.87 -84.90 -5.45
CA ILE A 449 -3.97 -83.44 -5.38
C ILE A 449 -3.03 -82.78 -6.41
N ASN A 450 -1.80 -83.28 -6.52
CA ASN A 450 -0.85 -82.75 -7.49
C ASN A 450 -1.32 -83.01 -8.93
N THR A 451 -1.82 -84.21 -9.22
CA THR A 451 -2.26 -84.57 -10.58
C THR A 451 -3.49 -83.79 -11.02
N HIS A 452 -4.49 -83.63 -10.15
CA HIS A 452 -5.79 -83.03 -10.52
C HIS A 452 -5.86 -81.51 -10.31
N TYR A 453 -5.15 -80.98 -9.31
CA TYR A 453 -5.18 -79.55 -8.98
C TYR A 453 -3.86 -78.84 -9.33
N ASN A 454 -2.85 -79.57 -9.82
CA ASN A 454 -1.53 -79.07 -10.22
C ASN A 454 -0.84 -78.22 -9.13
N VAL A 455 -1.04 -78.61 -7.86
CA VAL A 455 -0.49 -77.92 -6.69
C VAL A 455 -0.14 -78.92 -5.58
N ASN A 456 0.75 -78.53 -4.67
CA ASN A 456 0.96 -79.29 -3.44
C ASN A 456 -0.19 -79.10 -2.43
N PHE A 457 -0.29 -80.00 -1.44
CA PHE A 457 -1.34 -79.98 -0.41
C PHE A 457 -1.46 -78.63 0.32
N ASN A 458 -0.35 -78.01 0.71
CA ASN A 458 -0.37 -76.73 1.43
C ASN A 458 -0.99 -75.62 0.58
N THR A 459 -0.62 -75.57 -0.70
CA THR A 459 -1.15 -74.61 -1.67
C THR A 459 -2.63 -74.88 -1.95
N TYR A 460 -3.02 -76.15 -2.06
CA TYR A 460 -4.42 -76.56 -2.21
C TYR A 460 -5.30 -76.06 -1.05
N ILE A 461 -4.92 -76.36 0.20
CA ILE A 461 -5.66 -75.90 1.39
C ILE A 461 -5.68 -74.37 1.48
N ASN A 462 -4.54 -73.71 1.24
CA ASN A 462 -4.43 -72.25 1.31
C ASN A 462 -5.31 -71.55 0.27
N LYS A 463 -5.44 -72.11 -0.95
CA LYS A 463 -6.37 -71.60 -1.97
C LYS A 463 -7.82 -71.69 -1.50
N LEU A 464 -8.24 -72.83 -0.93
CA LEU A 464 -9.59 -72.98 -0.38
C LEU A 464 -9.87 -71.97 0.74
N ARG A 465 -8.91 -71.76 1.66
CA ARG A 465 -9.03 -70.80 2.76
C ARG A 465 -9.14 -69.35 2.29
N VAL A 466 -8.33 -68.95 1.32
CA VAL A 466 -8.39 -67.59 0.75
C VAL A 466 -9.69 -67.37 -0.03
N ASN A 467 -10.13 -68.35 -0.82
CA ASN A 467 -11.40 -68.25 -1.54
C ASN A 467 -12.58 -68.13 -0.57
N TYR A 468 -12.57 -68.88 0.52
CA TYR A 468 -13.59 -68.80 1.57
C TYR A 468 -13.68 -67.40 2.21
N ILE A 469 -12.54 -66.80 2.56
CA ILE A 469 -12.57 -65.47 3.19
C ILE A 469 -12.98 -64.38 2.19
N ILE A 470 -12.62 -64.52 0.91
CA ILE A 470 -13.07 -63.61 -0.16
C ILE A 470 -14.58 -63.70 -0.34
N GLU A 471 -15.13 -64.92 -0.37
CA GLU A 471 -16.57 -65.15 -0.42
C GLU A 471 -17.25 -64.47 0.78
N LYS A 472 -16.74 -64.70 2.00
CA LYS A 472 -17.28 -64.10 3.22
C LYS A 472 -17.24 -62.56 3.22
N LEU A 473 -16.13 -61.97 2.78
CA LEU A 473 -16.00 -60.51 2.67
C LEU A 473 -17.00 -59.90 1.67
N LYS A 474 -17.42 -60.65 0.66
CA LYS A 474 -18.43 -60.22 -0.31
C LYS A 474 -19.86 -60.43 0.18
N THR A 475 -20.14 -61.57 0.80
CA THR A 475 -21.51 -61.97 1.17
C THR A 475 -21.96 -61.46 2.54
N ASP A 476 -21.04 -61.28 3.49
CA ASP A 476 -21.36 -60.91 4.87
C ASP A 476 -20.76 -59.53 5.21
N PRO A 477 -21.59 -58.48 5.36
CA PRO A 477 -21.12 -57.13 5.67
C PRO A 477 -20.32 -57.04 6.97
N ASN A 478 -20.52 -57.94 7.93
CA ASN A 478 -19.81 -57.88 9.21
C ASN A 478 -18.32 -58.23 9.07
N PHE A 479 -17.97 -59.05 8.08
CA PHE A 479 -16.59 -59.50 7.88
C PHE A 479 -15.64 -58.38 7.42
N ILE A 480 -16.18 -57.33 6.78
CA ILE A 480 -15.41 -56.16 6.34
C ILE A 480 -14.81 -55.39 7.52
N ASN A 481 -15.53 -55.36 8.65
CA ASN A 481 -15.16 -54.57 9.82
C ASN A 481 -14.24 -55.31 10.80
N TYR A 482 -13.94 -56.59 10.54
CA TYR A 482 -13.05 -57.36 11.40
C TYR A 482 -11.58 -57.04 11.15
N LYS A 483 -10.79 -57.10 12.23
CA LYS A 483 -9.33 -56.98 12.15
C LYS A 483 -8.78 -58.12 11.28
N ILE A 484 -7.74 -57.84 10.48
CA ILE A 484 -7.11 -58.84 9.60
C ILE A 484 -6.63 -60.07 10.38
N SER A 485 -6.20 -59.91 11.63
CA SER A 485 -5.84 -61.03 12.51
C SER A 485 -7.01 -61.98 12.78
N TYR A 486 -8.21 -61.43 12.94
CA TYR A 486 -9.43 -62.20 13.14
C TYR A 486 -9.88 -62.90 11.86
N LEU A 487 -9.73 -62.25 10.70
CA LEU A 487 -10.01 -62.86 9.40
C LEU A 487 -9.07 -64.03 9.12
N ALA A 488 -7.78 -63.87 9.40
CA ALA A 488 -6.78 -64.94 9.29
C ALA A 488 -7.15 -66.15 10.14
N GLU A 489 -7.57 -65.92 11.39
CA GLU A 489 -8.02 -66.98 12.28
C GLU A 489 -9.29 -67.69 11.78
N ASN A 490 -10.28 -66.93 11.31
CA ASN A 490 -11.56 -67.47 10.83
C ASN A 490 -11.45 -68.29 9.54
N CYS A 491 -10.39 -68.11 8.75
CA CYS A 491 -10.11 -68.94 7.59
C CYS A 491 -9.00 -69.98 7.83
N GLY A 492 -8.57 -70.19 9.08
CA GLY A 492 -7.72 -71.32 9.46
C GLY A 492 -6.22 -71.09 9.36
N PHE A 493 -5.75 -69.85 9.24
CA PHE A 493 -4.32 -69.53 9.27
C PHE A 493 -3.80 -69.43 10.71
N SER A 494 -2.55 -69.85 10.91
CA SER A 494 -1.87 -69.81 12.20
C SER A 494 -1.35 -68.41 12.57
N SER A 495 -1.19 -67.51 11.58
CA SER A 495 -0.74 -66.14 11.83
C SER A 495 -1.27 -65.15 10.78
N HIS A 496 -1.42 -63.89 11.20
CA HIS A 496 -1.74 -62.77 10.33
C HIS A 496 -0.74 -62.64 9.16
N SER A 497 0.56 -62.78 9.43
CA SER A 497 1.60 -62.60 8.41
C SER A 497 1.56 -63.68 7.33
N SER A 498 1.28 -64.93 7.71
CA SER A 498 1.10 -66.03 6.76
C SER A 498 -0.15 -65.80 5.90
N PHE A 499 -1.26 -65.42 6.52
CA PHE A 499 -2.49 -65.06 5.81
C PHE A 499 -2.27 -63.92 4.81
N ALA A 500 -1.71 -62.79 5.25
CA ALA A 500 -1.51 -61.63 4.39
C ALA A 500 -0.60 -61.93 3.20
N THR A 501 0.44 -62.74 3.41
CA THR A 501 1.35 -63.17 2.34
C THR A 501 0.62 -64.05 1.33
N VAL A 502 -0.03 -65.10 1.80
CA VAL A 502 -0.76 -66.05 0.94
C VAL A 502 -1.93 -65.39 0.21
N PHE A 503 -2.69 -64.53 0.91
CA PHE A 503 -3.78 -63.76 0.33
C PHE A 503 -3.26 -62.84 -0.78
N LYS A 504 -2.15 -62.12 -0.56
CA LYS A 504 -1.54 -61.27 -1.59
C LYS A 504 -0.98 -62.08 -2.75
N THR A 505 -0.38 -63.25 -2.51
CA THR A 505 0.12 -64.13 -3.57
C THR A 505 -1.02 -64.65 -4.46
N ILE A 506 -2.19 -64.94 -3.87
CA ILE A 506 -3.35 -65.48 -4.61
C ILE A 506 -4.16 -64.37 -5.30
N THR A 507 -4.34 -63.22 -4.64
CA THR A 507 -5.22 -62.14 -5.14
C THR A 507 -4.49 -60.98 -5.81
N GLY A 508 -3.16 -60.92 -5.69
CA GLY A 508 -2.33 -59.81 -6.17
C GLY A 508 -2.28 -58.59 -5.25
N ILE A 509 -3.22 -58.44 -4.30
CA ILE A 509 -3.32 -57.27 -3.40
C ILE A 509 -3.41 -57.67 -1.93
N SER A 510 -3.07 -56.74 -1.02
CA SER A 510 -3.15 -57.04 0.42
C SER A 510 -4.60 -57.15 0.90
N PRO A 511 -4.88 -57.93 1.96
CA PRO A 511 -6.23 -58.01 2.55
C PRO A 511 -6.82 -56.64 2.89
N VAL A 512 -6.00 -55.72 3.42
CA VAL A 512 -6.42 -54.35 3.76
C VAL A 512 -6.90 -53.61 2.52
N LYS A 513 -6.12 -53.69 1.41
CA LYS A 513 -6.50 -53.01 0.18
C LYS A 513 -7.73 -53.62 -0.47
N PHE A 514 -7.89 -54.94 -0.36
CA PHE A 514 -9.07 -55.65 -0.84
C PHE A 514 -10.35 -55.18 -0.12
N ILE A 515 -10.29 -55.00 1.20
CA ILE A 515 -11.42 -54.48 2.01
C ILE A 515 -11.72 -53.01 1.65
N GLU A 516 -10.70 -52.18 1.48
CA GLU A 516 -10.86 -50.77 1.08
C GLU A 516 -11.59 -50.64 -0.26
N LEU A 517 -11.23 -51.47 -1.25
CA LEU A 517 -11.88 -51.49 -2.56
C LEU A 517 -13.35 -51.94 -2.48
N LEU A 518 -13.65 -52.95 -1.66
CA LEU A 518 -15.03 -53.40 -1.44
C LEU A 518 -15.90 -52.31 -0.78
N ASN A 519 -15.34 -51.51 0.12
CA ASN A 519 -16.07 -50.39 0.72
C ASN A 519 -16.34 -49.27 -0.29
N GLN A 520 -15.37 -48.95 -1.15
CA GLN A 520 -15.55 -47.96 -2.21
C GLN A 520 -16.60 -48.41 -3.25
N GLU A 521 -16.64 -49.70 -3.59
CA GLU A 521 -17.68 -50.26 -4.49
C GLU A 521 -19.08 -50.16 -3.87
N LYS A 522 -19.22 -50.41 -2.56
CA LYS A 522 -20.50 -50.26 -1.85
C LYS A 522 -20.95 -48.81 -1.73
N GLU A 523 -20.04 -47.86 -1.47
CA GLU A 523 -20.36 -46.44 -1.42
C GLU A 523 -20.81 -45.89 -2.78
N ASN A 524 -20.19 -46.34 -3.87
CA ASN A 524 -20.58 -45.93 -5.22
C ASN A 524 -21.95 -46.49 -5.64
N ASN A 525 -22.29 -47.73 -5.24
CA ASN A 525 -23.61 -48.33 -5.51
C ASN A 525 -24.75 -47.80 -4.62
N LEU A 526 -24.47 -46.95 -3.63
CA LEU A 526 -25.47 -46.23 -2.81
C LEU A 526 -25.73 -44.80 -3.32
N LEU A 527 -24.92 -44.32 -4.26
CA LEU A 527 -24.99 -42.99 -4.87
C LEU A 527 -25.56 -43.00 -6.30
N GLU A 528 -25.84 -44.19 -6.84
CA GLU A 528 -26.73 -44.45 -7.99
C GLU A 528 -28.08 -44.96 -7.49
#